data_AF-A0A961FDJ3-F1
#
_entry.id   AF-A0A961FDJ3-F1
#
_cell.length_a   1.000
_cell.length_b   1.000
_cell.length_c   1.000
_cell.angle_alpha   90.00
_cell.angle_beta   90.00
_cell.angle_gamma   90.00
#
_symmetry.space_group_name_H-M   'P 1'
#
loop_
_entity.id
_entity.type
_entity.pdbx_description
1 polymer ?
#
loop_
_entity_poly.entity_id
_entity_poly.type
_entity_poly.pdbx_seq_one_letter_code
_entity_poly.pdbx_strand_id
1 'polypeptide(L)'
;MESLKELFTEEFMPHGHCFFWKPGILWTSVLSDTLIALAYFSIPIALIYFIRRRKDLPFNWIFILFSLFILLCGLSHIMSVLTMWQPIYAIEVIIKALTALAS
;
A
#
# COMPACT_ATOMS: atom_id res chain seq x y z
N MET A 1 -6.47 10.33 -23.65
CA MET A 1 -6.40 8.85 -23.74
C MET A 1 -4.97 8.35 -23.93
N GLU A 2 -4.07 9.14 -24.54
CA GLU A 2 -2.65 8.77 -24.72
C GLU A 2 -1.85 8.70 -23.42
N SER A 3 -2.01 9.66 -22.49
CA SER A 3 -1.30 9.62 -21.19
C SER A 3 -1.64 8.41 -20.31
N LEU A 4 -2.85 7.85 -20.44
CA LEU A 4 -3.19 6.61 -19.73
C LEU A 4 -2.49 5.41 -20.37
N LYS A 5 -2.29 5.40 -21.70
CA LYS A 5 -1.57 4.32 -22.38
C LYS A 5 -0.10 4.35 -21.98
N GLU A 6 0.56 5.52 -21.97
CA GLU A 6 1.95 5.67 -21.53
C GLU A 6 2.19 5.12 -20.11
N LEU A 7 1.23 5.34 -19.19
CA LEU A 7 1.29 4.79 -17.83
C LEU A 7 1.38 3.25 -17.78
N PHE A 8 0.84 2.56 -18.79
CA PHE A 8 0.81 1.09 -18.88
C PHE A 8 1.78 0.52 -19.94
N THR A 9 2.43 1.35 -20.77
CA THR A 9 3.26 0.89 -21.90
C THR A 9 4.73 1.32 -21.84
N GLU A 10 5.13 2.24 -20.96
CA GLU A 10 6.54 2.58 -20.77
C GLU A 10 7.28 1.45 -20.03
N GLU A 11 8.41 0.99 -20.56
CA GLU A 11 9.35 0.13 -19.84
C GLU A 11 10.04 0.93 -18.74
N PHE A 12 9.32 1.15 -17.63
CA PHE A 12 9.90 1.82 -16.48
C PHE A 12 11.01 0.96 -15.85
N MET A 13 12.03 1.60 -15.28
CA MET A 13 13.09 0.88 -14.59
C MET A 13 12.60 0.39 -13.21
N PRO A 14 12.81 -0.88 -12.81
CA PRO A 14 12.42 -1.34 -11.48
C PRO A 14 13.29 -0.68 -10.40
N HIS A 15 12.72 -0.46 -9.22
CA HIS A 15 13.39 0.25 -8.11
C HIS A 15 14.70 -0.43 -7.68
N GLY A 16 14.86 -1.74 -7.91
CA GLY A 16 16.11 -2.47 -7.64
C GLY A 16 17.33 -1.91 -8.37
N HIS A 17 17.16 -1.36 -9.59
CA HIS A 17 18.27 -0.75 -10.32
C HIS A 17 18.74 0.57 -9.69
N CYS A 18 17.83 1.37 -9.13
CA CYS A 18 18.19 2.59 -8.40
C CYS A 18 19.01 2.27 -7.14
N PHE A 19 18.75 1.12 -6.50
CA PHE A 19 19.55 0.63 -5.37
C PHE A 19 20.86 -0.05 -5.77
N PHE A 20 21.18 -0.07 -7.07
CA PHE A 20 22.35 -0.77 -7.61
C PHE A 20 22.37 -2.27 -7.21
N TRP A 21 21.20 -2.84 -6.90
CA TRP A 21 21.04 -4.18 -6.34
C TRP A 21 21.91 -4.44 -5.08
N LYS A 22 22.26 -3.40 -4.32
CA LYS A 22 23.03 -3.59 -3.08
C LYS A 22 22.18 -4.34 -2.06
N PRO A 23 22.60 -5.54 -1.63
CA PRO A 23 21.77 -6.43 -0.84
C PRO A 23 21.39 -5.83 0.51
N GLY A 24 22.25 -5.02 1.12
CA GLY A 24 21.95 -4.38 2.41
C GLY A 24 20.68 -3.54 2.36
N ILE A 25 20.62 -2.56 1.45
CA ILE A 25 19.48 -1.63 1.34
C ILE A 25 18.25 -2.37 0.81
N LEU A 26 18.45 -3.24 -0.18
CA LEU A 26 17.38 -4.02 -0.81
C LEU A 26 16.64 -4.88 0.22
N TRP A 27 17.34 -5.70 0.99
CA TRP A 27 16.72 -6.56 2.00
C TRP A 27 16.12 -5.76 3.15
N THR A 28 16.75 -4.66 3.58
CA THR A 28 16.16 -3.81 4.63
C THR A 28 14.86 -3.16 4.20
N SER A 29 14.77 -2.67 2.95
CA SER A 29 13.55 -2.08 2.41
C SER A 29 12.45 -3.14 2.30
N VAL A 30 12.75 -4.29 1.69
CA VAL A 30 11.78 -5.39 1.53
C VAL A 30 11.25 -5.87 2.88
N LEU A 31 12.15 -6.08 3.85
CA LEU A 31 11.76 -6.52 5.19
C LEU A 31 10.91 -5.46 5.90
N SER A 32 11.32 -4.20 5.83
CA SER A 32 10.59 -3.09 6.47
C SER A 32 9.20 -2.93 5.86
N ASP A 33 9.10 -2.89 4.53
CA ASP A 33 7.82 -2.74 3.84
C ASP A 33 6.89 -3.95 4.07
N THR A 34 7.45 -5.16 4.15
CA THR A 34 6.66 -6.36 4.48
C THR A 34 6.13 -6.30 5.91
N LEU A 35 6.96 -5.88 6.89
CA LEU A 35 6.54 -5.73 8.28
C LEU A 35 5.48 -4.64 8.44
N ILE A 36 5.63 -3.52 7.75
CA ILE A 36 4.65 -2.43 7.77
C ILE A 36 3.34 -2.89 7.14
N ALA A 37 3.38 -3.56 5.97
CA ALA A 37 2.20 -4.12 5.34
C ALA A 37 1.45 -5.06 6.31
N LEU A 38 2.15 -5.99 6.96
CA LEU A 38 1.56 -6.90 7.95
C LEU A 38 0.91 -6.15 9.12
N ALA A 39 1.58 -5.12 9.66
CA ALA A 39 1.00 -4.29 10.72
C ALA A 39 -0.27 -3.57 10.23
N TYR A 40 -0.25 -3.05 9.01
CA TYR A 40 -1.36 -2.31 8.41
C TYR A 40 -2.54 -3.21 8.02
N PHE A 41 -2.34 -4.51 7.80
CA PHE A 41 -3.46 -5.47 7.73
C PHE A 41 -3.97 -5.88 9.12
N SER A 42 -3.09 -5.96 10.12
CA SER A 42 -3.45 -6.38 11.48
C SER A 42 -4.34 -5.37 12.20
N ILE A 43 -4.01 -4.07 12.12
CA ILE A 43 -4.77 -2.97 12.77
C ILE A 43 -6.26 -2.97 12.39
N PRO A 44 -6.66 -2.95 11.10
CA PRO A 44 -8.06 -2.92 10.70
C PRO A 44 -8.81 -4.20 11.09
N ILE A 45 -8.15 -5.37 11.10
CA ILE A 45 -8.77 -6.61 11.60
C ILE A 45 -9.13 -6.45 13.09
N ALA A 46 -8.20 -5.94 13.90
CA ALA A 46 -8.43 -5.67 15.32
C ALA A 46 -9.51 -4.60 15.54
N LEU A 47 -9.52 -3.54 14.71
CA LEU A 47 -10.49 -2.46 14.77
C LEU A 47 -11.90 -2.95 14.45
N ILE A 48 -12.07 -3.73 13.37
CA ILE A 48 -13.36 -4.31 12.97
C ILE A 48 -13.87 -5.27 14.04
N TYR A 49 -12.97 -6.09 14.62
CA TYR A 49 -13.32 -6.96 15.74
C TYR A 49 -13.84 -6.17 16.94
N PHE A 50 -13.18 -5.06 17.28
CA PHE A 50 -13.57 -4.18 18.37
C PHE A 50 -14.95 -3.54 18.15
N ILE A 51 -15.20 -2.97 16.97
CA ILE A 51 -16.50 -2.36 16.60
C ILE A 51 -17.62 -3.39 16.64
N ARG A 52 -17.37 -4.62 16.14
CA ARG A 52 -18.38 -5.70 16.19
C ARG A 52 -18.74 -6.10 17.62
N ARG A 53 -17.78 -6.03 18.54
CA ARG A 53 -17.98 -6.39 19.95
C ARG A 53 -18.55 -5.25 20.80
N ARG A 54 -18.34 -3.99 20.40
CA ARG A 54 -18.87 -2.77 21.04
C ARG A 54 -19.80 -2.02 20.08
N LYS A 55 -21.10 -2.37 20.11
CA LYS A 55 -22.13 -1.72 19.27
C LYS A 55 -22.58 -0.34 19.78
N ASP A 56 -22.16 0.07 20.97
CA ASP A 56 -22.54 1.34 21.61
C ASP A 56 -21.71 2.55 21.16
N LEU A 57 -21.00 2.45 20.03
CA LEU A 57 -20.18 3.53 19.49
C LEU A 57 -20.99 4.40 18.53
N PRO A 58 -21.28 5.68 18.87
CA PRO A 58 -21.74 6.62 17.87
C PRO A 58 -20.64 6.81 16.82
N PHE A 59 -21.00 6.85 15.53
CA PHE A 59 -20.07 7.03 14.39
C PHE A 59 -19.16 5.85 14.04
N ASN A 60 -19.66 4.62 14.15
CA ASN A 60 -19.01 3.39 13.63
C ASN A 60 -18.49 3.48 12.18
N TRP A 61 -19.11 4.31 11.31
CA TRP A 61 -18.64 4.53 9.92
C TRP A 61 -17.24 5.14 9.83
N ILE A 62 -16.85 6.02 10.75
CA ILE A 62 -15.52 6.66 10.74
C ILE A 62 -14.43 5.61 10.91
N PHE A 63 -14.66 4.62 11.77
CA PHE A 63 -13.71 3.52 11.97
C PHE A 63 -13.59 2.62 10.74
N ILE A 64 -14.65 2.46 9.96
CA ILE A 64 -14.62 1.72 8.68
C ILE A 64 -13.80 2.50 7.66
N LEU A 65 -14.02 3.82 7.52
CA LEU A 65 -13.23 4.68 6.64
C LEU A 65 -11.74 4.69 7.04
N PHE A 66 -11.45 4.81 8.33
CA PHE A 66 -10.08 4.75 8.85
C PHE A 66 -9.42 3.39 8.58
N SER A 67 -10.17 2.29 8.74
CA SER A 67 -9.69 0.95 8.37
C SER A 67 -9.37 0.84 6.89
N LEU A 68 -10.23 1.41 6.02
CA LEU A 68 -10.02 1.42 4.58
C LEU A 68 -8.77 2.20 4.20
N PHE A 69 -8.57 3.38 4.80
CA PHE A 69 -7.36 4.19 4.60
C PHE A 69 -6.09 3.42 5.01
N ILE A 70 -6.09 2.77 6.17
CA ILE A 70 -4.93 1.97 6.61
C ILE A 70 -4.66 0.80 5.65
N LEU A 71 -5.71 0.10 5.18
CA LEU A 71 -5.56 -0.98 4.21
C LEU A 71 -4.93 -0.49 2.90
N LEU A 72 -5.39 0.66 2.39
CA LEU A 72 -4.84 1.25 1.16
C LEU A 72 -3.37 1.65 1.33
N CYS A 73 -2.99 2.20 2.50
CA CYS A 73 -1.58 2.42 2.83
C CYS A 73 -0.79 1.11 2.95
N GLY A 74 -1.37 0.02 3.46
CA GLY A 74 -0.69 -1.28 3.50
C GLY A 74 -0.43 -1.83 2.10
N LEU A 75 -1.36 -1.62 1.17
CA LEU A 75 -1.20 -1.98 -0.24
C LEU A 75 -0.07 -1.20 -0.92
N SER A 76 0.16 0.06 -0.57
CA SER A 76 1.25 0.83 -1.17
C SER A 76 2.62 0.27 -0.79
N HIS A 77 2.80 -0.26 0.44
CA HIS A 77 4.02 -0.96 0.84
C HIS A 77 4.21 -2.28 0.10
N ILE A 78 3.14 -3.05 -0.15
CA ILE A 78 3.22 -4.24 -1.01
C ILE A 78 3.67 -3.85 -2.42
N MET A 79 3.12 -2.75 -2.97
CA MET A 79 3.53 -2.25 -4.27
C MET A 79 5.00 -1.85 -4.28
N SER A 80 5.52 -1.18 -3.25
CA SER A 80 6.95 -0.85 -3.14
C SER A 80 7.86 -2.08 -3.16
N VAL A 81 7.43 -3.19 -2.55
CA VAL A 81 8.13 -4.47 -2.65
C VAL A 81 8.05 -5.00 -4.09
N LEU A 82 6.86 -5.04 -4.71
CA LEU A 82 6.70 -5.59 -6.06
C LEU A 82 7.43 -4.75 -7.13
N THR A 83 7.40 -3.42 -7.04
CA THR A 83 8.07 -2.49 -7.97
C THR A 83 9.59 -2.55 -7.92
N MET A 84 10.14 -3.21 -6.90
CA MET A 84 11.56 -3.54 -6.83
C MET A 84 12.00 -4.58 -7.86
N TRP A 85 11.12 -5.53 -8.22
CA TRP A 85 11.41 -6.56 -9.23
C TRP A 85 10.68 -6.34 -10.55
N GLN A 86 9.46 -5.82 -10.53
CA GLN A 86 8.61 -5.62 -11.71
C GLN A 86 8.04 -4.21 -11.67
N PRO A 87 8.33 -3.34 -12.64
CA PRO A 87 8.06 -1.90 -12.58
C PRO A 87 6.57 -1.56 -12.84
N ILE A 88 5.67 -2.12 -12.04
CA ILE A 88 4.21 -1.98 -12.19
C ILE A 88 3.73 -0.70 -11.49
N TYR A 89 4.27 0.45 -11.90
CA TYR A 89 3.99 1.76 -11.27
C TYR A 89 2.55 2.25 -11.48
N ALA A 90 1.89 1.81 -12.56
CA ALA A 90 0.49 2.16 -12.82
C ALA A 90 -0.44 1.79 -11.66
N ILE A 91 -0.30 0.57 -11.14
CA ILE A 91 -1.10 0.07 -10.02
C ILE A 91 -0.73 0.82 -8.73
N GLU A 92 0.55 1.12 -8.54
CA GLU A 92 1.04 1.89 -7.39
C GLU A 92 0.42 3.30 -7.36
N VAL A 93 0.39 3.99 -8.51
CA VAL A 93 -0.21 5.32 -8.64
C VAL A 93 -1.72 5.29 -8.37
N ILE A 94 -2.43 4.27 -8.86
CA ILE A 94 -3.86 4.10 -8.58
C ILE A 94 -4.11 3.89 -7.08
N ILE A 95 -3.33 3.03 -6.43
CA ILE A 95 -3.45 2.79 -4.98
C ILE A 95 -3.16 4.08 -4.20
N LYS A 96 -2.13 4.84 -4.58
CA LYS A 96 -1.83 6.15 -3.96
C LYS A 96 -2.97 7.15 -4.15
N ALA A 97 -3.57 7.21 -5.33
CA ALA A 97 -4.72 8.08 -5.59
C ALA A 97 -5.95 7.68 -4.76
N LEU A 98 -6.25 6.38 -4.67
CA LEU A 98 -7.33 5.87 -3.81
C LEU A 98 -7.06 6.17 -2.34
N THR A 99 -5.81 6.04 -1.90
CA THR A 99 -5.38 6.36 -0.53
C THR A 99 -5.61 7.84 -0.22
N ALA A 100 -5.25 8.73 -1.15
CA ALA A 100 -5.47 10.17 -1.00
C ALA A 100 -6.95 10.55 -0.97
N LEU A 101 -7.79 9.86 -1.75
CA LEU A 101 -9.25 10.06 -1.71
C LEU A 101 -9.89 9.53 -0.42
N ALA A 102 -9.26 8.55 0.23
CA ALA A 102 -9.75 7.95 1.47
C ALA A 102 -9.27 8.68 2.74
N SER A 103 -8.33 9.63 2.62
CA SER A 103 -7.78 10.46 3.72
C SER A 103 -8.58 11.74 3.91
#